data_AF-A0A8S3CP79-F1
#
_entry.id   AF-A0A8S3CP79-F1
#
_cell.length_a   1.000
_cell.length_b   1.000
_cell.length_c   1.000
_cell.angle_alpha   90.00
_cell.angle_beta   90.00
_cell.angle_gamma   90.00
#
_symmetry.space_group_name_H-M   'P 1'
#
loop_
_entity.id
_entity.type
_entity.pdbx_description
1 polymer ?
#
loop_
_entity_poly.entity_id
_entity_poly.type
_entity_poly.pdbx_seq_one_letter_code
_entity_poly.pdbx_strand_id
1 'polypeptide(L)' 'NDHYKIAYLKVGLKTSLKKEVIRRDPQTAAQFLELAQAEEKLDLSLNMEMNNLQLSHIDSVSAIKSSIKPYSPPP' A
#
# COMPACT_ATOMS: atom_id res chain seq x y z
N ASN A 1 -6.72 24.67 19.55
CA ASN A 1 -6.07 23.97 20.70
C ASN A 1 -5.48 22.67 20.17
N ASP A 2 -4.54 22.83 19.24
CA ASP A 2 -4.18 21.79 18.27
C ASP A 2 -3.07 20.88 18.80
N HIS A 3 -2.26 21.40 19.72
CA HIS A 3 -1.27 20.63 20.48
C HIS A 3 -1.87 19.36 21.12
N TYR A 4 -2.99 19.49 21.85
CA TYR A 4 -3.65 18.36 22.50
C TYR A 4 -4.38 17.43 21.51
N LYS A 5 -4.95 17.99 20.43
CA LYS A 5 -5.65 17.19 19.41
C LYS A 5 -4.69 16.29 18.64
N ILE A 6 -3.53 16.83 18.26
CA ILE A 6 -2.45 16.06 17.61
C ILE A 6 -1.94 14.96 18.56
N ALA A 7 -1.76 15.26 19.86
CA ALA A 7 -1.34 14.27 20.84
C ALA A 7 -2.34 13.10 20.96
N TYR A 8 -3.65 13.39 20.96
CA TYR A 8 -4.69 12.35 20.98
C TYR A 8 -4.71 11.51 19.70
N LEU A 9 -4.65 12.16 18.54
CA LEU A 9 -4.64 11.46 17.23
C LEU A 9 -3.41 10.55 17.06
N LYS A 10 -2.27 10.92 17.65
CA LYS A 10 -1.05 10.07 17.67
C LYS A 10 -1.22 8.75 18.43
N VAL A 11 -2.16 8.64 19.36
CA VAL A 11 -2.39 7.41 20.14
C VAL A 11 -3.18 6.38 19.33
N GLY A 12 -4.17 6.84 18.55
CA GLY A 12 -5.01 5.97 17.72
C GLY A 12 -4.39 5.55 16.38
N LEU A 13 -3.27 6.14 15.97
CA LEU A 13 -2.67 5.89 14.67
C LEU A 13 -1.77 4.64 14.69
N LYS A 14 -1.90 3.77 13.67
CA LYS A 14 -1.04 2.59 13.48
C LYS A 14 0.44 3.00 13.46
N THR A 15 1.30 2.19 14.07
CA THR A 15 2.74 2.49 14.23
C THR A 15 3.47 2.76 12.90
N SER A 16 3.07 2.09 11.81
CA SER A 16 3.62 2.31 10.47
C SER A 16 3.29 3.71 9.94
N LEU A 17 2.01 4.08 9.97
CA LEU A 17 1.52 5.41 9.54
C LEU A 17 2.05 6.53 10.45
N LYS A 18 2.21 6.26 11.75
CA LYS A 18 2.69 7.22 12.75
C LYS A 18 4.08 7.75 12.47
N LYS A 19 4.99 6.91 11.98
CA LYS A 19 6.34 7.37 11.63
C LYS A 19 6.29 8.38 10.47
N GLU A 20 5.50 8.08 9.45
CA GLU A 20 5.46 8.89 8.23
C GLU A 20 4.69 10.20 8.43
N VAL A 21 3.57 10.16 9.15
CA VAL A 21 2.81 11.36 9.53
C VAL A 21 3.61 12.27 10.47
N ILE A 22 4.33 11.73 11.45
CA ILE A 22 5.16 12.54 12.36
C ILE A 22 6.35 13.17 11.63
N ARG A 23 6.96 12.45 10.68
CA ARG A 23 8.10 12.96 9.89
C ARG A 23 7.76 14.24 9.12
N ARG A 24 6.48 14.41 8.76
CA ARG A 24 5.96 15.58 8.03
C ARG A 24 5.64 16.78 8.94
N ASP A 25 5.84 16.65 10.25
CA ASP A 25 5.63 17.68 11.28
C ASP A 25 4.32 18.50 11.12
N PRO A 26 3.14 17.86 11.20
CA PRO A 26 1.87 18.56 11.09
C PRO A 26 1.68 19.57 12.22
N GLN A 27 1.36 20.81 11.86
CA GLN A 27 1.17 21.91 12.82
C GLN A 27 -0.28 22.01 13.32
N THR A 28 -1.23 21.42 12.59
CA THR A 28 -2.65 21.44 12.93
C THR A 28 -3.24 20.03 12.96
N ALA A 29 -4.33 19.86 13.71
CA ALA A 29 -5.03 18.58 13.72
C ALA A 29 -5.58 18.18 12.35
N ALA A 30 -5.97 19.17 11.53
CA ALA A 30 -6.41 18.96 10.15
C ALA A 30 -5.29 18.40 9.28
N GLN A 31 -4.10 19.01 9.30
CA GLN A 31 -2.93 18.51 8.57
C GLN A 31 -2.53 17.11 9.01
N PHE A 32 -2.59 16.82 10.31
CA PHE A 32 -2.33 15.47 10.83
C PHE A 32 -3.29 14.45 10.22
N LEU A 33 -4.58 14.79 10.13
CA LEU A 33 -5.60 13.92 9.59
C LEU A 33 -5.44 13.71 8.08
N GLU A 34 -5.16 14.77 7.32
CA GLU A 34 -4.92 14.70 5.87
C GLU A 34 -3.71 13.82 5.55
N LEU A 35 -2.61 13.99 6.30
CA LEU A 35 -1.42 13.15 6.16
C LEU A 35 -1.73 11.70 6.52
N ALA A 36 -2.45 11.45 7.62
CA ALA A 36 -2.84 10.10 8.00
C ALA A 36 -3.72 9.41 6.93
N GLN A 37 -4.67 10.14 6.36
CA GLN A 37 -5.53 9.64 5.28
C GLN A 37 -4.76 9.41 3.98
N ALA A 38 -3.80 10.28 3.65
CA ALA A 38 -2.97 10.13 2.47
C ALA A 38 -2.10 8.87 2.55
N GLU A 39 -1.48 8.62 3.71
CA GLU A 39 -0.67 7.42 3.95
C GLU A 39 -1.53 6.14 3.97
N GLU A 40 -2.74 6.18 4.55
CA GLU A 40 -3.67 5.04 4.51
C GLU A 40 -4.18 4.76 3.09
N LYS A 41 -4.49 5.79 2.31
CA LYS A 41 -4.89 5.66 0.90
C LYS A 41 -3.75 5.11 0.05
N LEU A 42 -2.51 5.51 0.31
CA LEU A 42 -1.33 4.99 -0.38
C LEU A 42 -1.18 3.49 -0.13
N ASP A 43 -1.26 3.05 1.13
CA ASP A 43 -1.25 1.62 1.52
C ASP A 43 -2.39 0.83 0.84
N LEU A 44 -3.60 1.39 0.82
CA LEU A 44 -4.77 0.77 0.19
C LEU A 44 -4.61 0.65 -1.33
N SER A 45 -4.04 1.66 -1.99
CA SER A 45 -3.85 1.69 -3.44
C SER A 45 -2.81 0.67 -3.91
N LEU A 46 -1.72 0.52 -3.16
CA LEU A 46 -0.70 -0.50 -3.42
C LEU A 46 -1.27 -1.93 -3.26
N ASN A 47 -2.09 -2.14 -2.24
CA ASN A 47 -2.73 -3.44 -2.01
C ASN A 47 -3.79 -3.79 -3.07
N MET A 48 -4.50 -2.79 -3.63
CA MET A 48 -5.42 -3.01 -4.75
C MET A 48 -4.69 -3.24 -6.08
N GLU A 49 -3.58 -2.51 -6.34
CA GLU A 49 -2.78 -2.69 -7.56
C GLU A 49 -2.07 -4.05 -7.60
N MET A 50 -1.56 -4.53 -6.46
CA MET A 50 -1.00 -5.89 -6.35
C MET A 50 -2.05 -6.98 -6.60
N ASN A 51 -3.28 -6.81 -6.07
CA ASN A 51 -4.37 -7.74 -6.37
C ASN A 51 -4.73 -7.75 -7.86
N ASN A 52 -4.75 -6.58 -8.49
CA ASN A 52 -5.06 -6.44 -9.91
C ASN A 52 -3.97 -7.03 -10.82
N LEU A 53 -2.69 -6.88 -10.43
CA LEU A 53 -1.55 -7.48 -11.13
C LEU A 53 -1.54 -9.01 -11.03
N GLN A 54 -1.91 -9.61 -9.89
CA GLN A 54 -1.97 -11.07 -9.78
C GLN A 54 -3.14 -11.70 -10.56
N LEU A 55 -4.30 -11.05 -10.62
CA LEU A 55 -5.45 -11.54 -11.40
C LEU A 55 -5.19 -11.50 -12.91
N SER A 56 -4.37 -10.56 -13.40
CA SER A 56 -4.01 -10.46 -14.82
C SER A 56 -3.19 -11.66 -15.36
N HIS A 57 -2.68 -12.55 -14.51
CA HIS A 57 -1.98 -13.77 -14.91
C HIS A 57 -2.87 -15.03 -14.98
N ILE A 58 -4.10 -15.02 -14.44
CA ILE A 58 -4.91 -16.23 -14.28
C ILE A 58 -5.71 -16.58 -15.56
N ASP A 59 -5.93 -15.62 -16.46
CA ASP A 59 -6.50 -15.90 -17.79
C ASP A 59 -5.50 -16.58 -18.75
N SER A 60 -4.19 -16.56 -18.45
CA SER A 60 -3.17 -17.19 -19.31
C SER A 60 -3.00 -18.70 -19.08
N VAL A 61 -3.48 -19.28 -17.98
CA VAL A 61 -3.22 -20.70 -17.66
C VAL A 61 -4.23 -21.65 -18.36
N SER A 62 -5.36 -21.15 -18.86
CA SER A 62 -6.27 -21.99 -19.68
C SER A 62 -5.87 -22.13 -21.15
N ALA A 63 -4.87 -21.38 -21.64
CA ALA A 63 -4.43 -21.45 -23.05
C ALA A 63 -3.15 -22.29 -23.30
N ILE A 64 -2.44 -22.71 -22.26
CA ILE A 64 -1.15 -23.42 -22.40
C ILE A 64 -1.37 -24.94 -22.33
N LYS A 65 -2.09 -25.51 -23.30
CA LYS A 65 -2.17 -26.97 -23.46
C LYS A 65 -1.80 -27.51 -24.85
N SER A 66 -1.32 -26.68 -25.78
CA SER A 66 -1.10 -27.17 -27.16
C SER A 66 0.27 -26.96 -27.81
N SER A 67 1.30 -26.40 -27.15
CA SER A 67 2.58 -26.19 -27.86
C SER A 67 3.80 -25.96 -26.95
N ILE A 68 4.32 -27.02 -26.32
CA ILE A 68 5.66 -26.99 -25.72
C ILE A 68 6.55 -27.95 -26.53
N LYS A 69 7.48 -27.40 -27.32
CA LYS A 69 8.63 -28.16 -27.83
C LYS A 69 9.60 -28.40 -26.66
N PRO A 70 10.18 -29.60 -26.48
CA PRO A 70 11.15 -29.83 -25.43
C PRO A 70 12.41 -29.00 -25.69
N TYR A 71 12.75 -28.11 -24.76
CA TYR A 71 14.01 -27.36 -24.77
C TYR A 71 15.04 -28.16 -23.97
N SER A 72 16.15 -28.55 -24.59
CA SER A 72 17.28 -29.20 -23.92
C SER A 72 17.94 -28.23 -22.94
N PRO A 73 18.31 -28.68 -21.72
CA PRO A 73 18.98 -27.81 -20.75
C PRO A 73 20.43 -27.50 -21.20
N PRO A 74 20.91 -26.26 -21.04
CA PRO A 74 22.32 -25.93 -21.26
C PRO A 74 23.21 -26.54 -20.16
N PRO A 75 24.50 -26.79 -20.46
CA PRO A 75 25.44 -27.52 -19.61
C PRO A 75 25.72 -26.87 -18.25
#